data_AF-A0A5C7II56-F1
#
_entry.id   AF-A0A5C7II56-F1
#
_cell.length_a   1.000
_cell.length_b   1.000
_cell.length_c   1.000
_cell.angle_alpha   90.00
_cell.angle_beta   90.00
_cell.angle_gamma   90.00
#
_symmetry.space_group_name_H-M   'P 1'
#
loop_
_entity.id
_entity.type
_entity.pdbx_description
1 polymer ?
#
loop_
_entity_poly.entity_id
_entity_poly.type
_entity_poly.pdbx_seq_one_letter_code
_entity_poly.pdbx_strand_id
1 'polypeptide(L)'
;MKYLKPVNFYQEFFKDILIKKDYSKPGRLLGLDVSDKYVSLAVSDWKNLTAVPLSRALDRQENNLSPMAADLFQSLIPEHNLVGFVFGTNYGREDSRPVNAQTKIFIDDLCKTGKVEGLKYTFWDRGITSKNAEFVLKQHLEFLLENFNLPQSMSKTTLEKCQAVSALQGYLDVTNKMVNEDWD
;
A
#
# COMPACT_ATOMS: atom_id res chain seq x y z
N MET A 1 15.67 -2.90 -0.79
CA MET A 1 14.80 -2.85 0.41
C MET A 1 14.88 -4.15 1.19
N LYS A 2 14.57 -4.14 2.49
CA LYS A 2 14.54 -5.35 3.33
C LYS A 2 13.11 -5.80 3.64
N TYR A 3 12.79 -7.06 3.37
CA TYR A 3 11.51 -7.67 3.77
C TYR A 3 11.49 -7.95 5.28
N LEU A 4 10.37 -7.65 5.93
CA LEU A 4 10.03 -8.13 7.26
C LEU A 4 8.61 -8.69 7.25
N LYS A 5 8.37 -9.74 8.05
CA LYS A 5 7.00 -10.22 8.32
C LYS A 5 6.19 -9.08 8.98
N PRO A 6 4.85 -9.04 8.85
CA PRO A 6 4.05 -7.90 9.32
C PRO A 6 4.25 -7.56 10.80
N VAL A 7 4.30 -8.58 11.66
CA VAL A 7 4.52 -8.42 13.10
C VAL A 7 5.94 -7.90 13.38
N ASN A 8 6.97 -8.45 12.75
CA ASN A 8 8.35 -7.98 12.87
C ASN A 8 8.53 -6.56 12.34
N PHE A 9 7.87 -6.21 11.23
CA PHE A 9 7.88 -4.85 10.69
C PHE A 9 7.30 -3.86 11.72
N TYR A 10 6.24 -4.25 12.41
CA TYR A 10 5.70 -3.45 13.51
C TYR A 10 6.69 -3.37 14.68
N GLN A 11 7.05 -4.51 15.27
CA GLN A 11 7.84 -4.57 16.51
C GLN A 11 9.24 -3.98 16.38
N GLU A 12 9.95 -4.28 15.30
CA GLU A 12 11.36 -3.89 15.13
C GLU A 12 11.55 -2.50 14.52
N PHE A 13 10.49 -1.91 13.96
CA PHE A 13 10.64 -0.70 13.13
C PHE A 13 9.52 0.31 13.29
N PHE A 14 8.25 -0.08 13.14
CA PHE A 14 7.16 0.91 13.07
C PHE A 14 6.61 1.32 14.45
N LYS A 15 6.71 0.47 15.46
CA LYS A 15 6.22 0.73 16.83
C LYS A 15 6.78 2.02 17.42
N ASP A 16 8.09 2.24 17.29
CA ASP A 16 8.76 3.44 17.79
C ASP A 16 8.24 4.73 17.15
N ILE A 17 7.88 4.68 15.87
CA ILE A 17 7.32 5.82 15.13
C ILE A 17 5.90 6.14 15.64
N LEU A 18 5.10 5.12 15.96
CA LEU A 18 3.75 5.29 16.48
C LEU A 18 3.75 5.83 17.92
N ILE A 19 4.69 5.37 18.76
CA ILE A 19 4.78 5.78 20.17
C ILE A 19 5.31 7.21 20.31
N LYS A 20 6.30 7.59 19.49
CA LYS A 20 6.92 8.92 19.55
C LYS A 20 6.01 9.97 18.91
N LYS A 21 4.99 10.41 19.65
CA LYS A 21 4.02 11.45 19.25
C LYS A 21 4.62 12.85 19.05
N ASP A 22 5.89 13.04 19.44
CA ASP A 22 6.54 14.36 19.53
C ASP A 22 7.31 14.79 18.28
N TYR A 23 7.25 14.01 17.19
CA TYR A 23 7.75 14.47 15.90
C TYR A 23 6.70 15.34 15.22
N SER A 24 7.03 16.60 14.92
CA SER A 24 6.19 17.51 14.12
C SER A 24 5.80 16.93 12.75
N LYS A 25 6.53 15.90 12.28
CA LYS A 25 6.21 15.04 11.13
C LYS A 25 6.72 13.60 11.39
N PRO A 26 5.91 12.68 11.94
CA PRO A 26 6.36 11.30 12.10
C PRO A 26 6.56 10.63 10.74
N GLY A 27 7.33 9.53 10.73
CA GLY A 27 7.51 8.72 9.52
C GLY A 27 6.19 8.14 9.04
N ARG A 28 5.96 8.17 7.72
CA ARG A 28 4.72 7.68 7.09
C ARG A 28 4.99 6.44 6.24
N LEU A 29 3.95 5.64 6.05
CA LEU A 29 4.00 4.44 5.23
C LEU A 29 3.36 4.70 3.87
N LEU A 30 3.94 4.11 2.84
CA LEU A 30 3.36 4.06 1.50
C LEU A 30 2.80 2.66 1.24
N GLY A 31 1.51 2.59 0.97
CA GLY A 31 0.78 1.41 0.55
C GLY A 31 0.82 1.24 -0.96
N LEU A 32 1.04 0.01 -1.43
CA LEU A 32 1.09 -0.30 -2.85
C LEU A 32 0.21 -1.50 -3.17
N ASP A 33 -0.52 -1.44 -4.27
CA ASP A 33 -1.15 -2.62 -4.86
C ASP A 33 -0.66 -2.80 -6.31
N VAL A 34 -0.16 -4.00 -6.62
CA VAL A 34 0.38 -4.34 -7.94
C VAL A 34 -0.67 -5.19 -8.68
N SER A 35 -1.38 -4.57 -9.62
CA SER A 35 -2.30 -5.22 -10.55
C SER A 35 -1.61 -5.54 -11.87
N ASP A 36 -2.25 -6.27 -12.78
CA ASP A 36 -1.69 -6.56 -14.13
C ASP A 36 -1.31 -5.30 -14.91
N LYS A 37 -2.05 -4.20 -14.72
CA LYS A 37 -1.93 -2.98 -15.51
C LYS A 37 -1.31 -1.83 -14.73
N TYR A 38 -1.52 -1.76 -13.42
CA TYR A 38 -1.13 -0.58 -12.65
C TYR A 38 -0.46 -0.95 -11.33
N VAL A 39 0.37 -0.03 -10.84
CA VAL A 39 0.73 0.02 -9.42
C VAL A 39 -0.01 1.20 -8.79
N SER A 40 -1.00 0.89 -7.96
CA SER A 40 -1.76 1.87 -7.21
C SER A 40 -1.07 2.21 -5.90
N LEU A 41 -1.15 3.47 -5.48
CA LEU A 41 -0.43 4.01 -4.33
C LEU A 41 -1.39 4.62 -3.31
N ALA A 42 -1.11 4.42 -2.04
CA ALA A 42 -1.75 5.07 -0.91
C ALA A 42 -0.70 5.53 0.09
N VAL A 43 -0.99 6.55 0.89
CA VAL A 43 -0.08 7.03 1.93
C VAL A 43 -0.84 7.14 3.25
N SER A 44 -0.20 6.79 4.37
CA SER A 44 -0.78 6.99 5.70
C SER A 44 -0.88 8.48 6.00
N ASP A 45 -1.78 8.95 6.86
CA ASP A 45 -1.83 10.35 7.29
C ASP A 45 -0.65 10.66 8.26
N TRP A 46 -0.56 11.91 8.69
CA TRP A 46 0.49 12.36 9.60
C TRP A 46 0.36 11.79 11.03
N LYS A 47 -0.75 11.13 11.37
CA LYS A 47 -0.93 10.42 12.63
C LYS A 47 -0.75 8.91 12.47
N ASN A 48 -0.52 8.44 11.24
CA ASN A 48 -0.58 7.03 10.88
C ASN A 48 -1.91 6.35 11.30
N LEU A 49 -3.03 7.08 11.24
CA LEU A 49 -4.37 6.58 11.59
C LEU A 49 -5.17 6.19 10.35
N THR A 50 -5.09 7.00 9.29
CA THR A 50 -5.86 6.78 8.06
C THR A 50 -4.95 6.65 6.84
N ALA A 51 -5.38 5.89 5.84
CA ALA A 51 -4.73 5.77 4.54
C ALA A 51 -5.52 6.56 3.49
N VAL A 52 -4.82 7.32 2.64
CA VAL A 52 -5.43 8.07 1.53
C VAL A 52 -4.81 7.66 0.19
N PRO A 53 -5.61 7.56 -0.87
CA PRO A 53 -5.07 7.22 -2.19
C PRO A 53 -4.24 8.39 -2.73
N LEU A 54 -3.12 8.09 -3.39
CA LEU A 54 -2.42 9.07 -4.20
C LEU A 54 -3.05 9.14 -5.59
N SER A 55 -3.17 10.36 -6.13
CA SER A 55 -3.77 10.57 -7.47
C SER A 55 -2.97 9.85 -8.57
N ARG A 56 -1.66 9.72 -8.37
CA ARG A 56 -0.70 9.12 -9.30
C ARG A 56 -0.68 7.59 -9.15
N ALA A 57 -0.91 6.89 -10.25
CA ALA A 57 -0.67 5.46 -10.39
C ALA A 57 0.40 5.24 -11.47
N LEU A 58 1.14 4.13 -11.39
CA LEU A 58 2.15 3.77 -12.39
C LEU A 58 1.55 2.78 -13.39
N ASP A 59 1.62 3.07 -14.69
CA ASP A 59 1.21 2.13 -15.73
C ASP A 59 2.34 1.13 -16.00
N ARG A 60 2.03 -0.16 -15.84
CA ARG A 60 3.00 -1.25 -15.99
C ARG A 60 3.33 -1.58 -17.44
N GLN A 61 2.54 -1.10 -18.39
CA GLN A 61 2.80 -1.28 -19.81
C GLN A 61 3.84 -0.27 -20.33
N GLU A 62 4.26 0.68 -19.50
CA GLU A 62 5.33 1.61 -19.86
C GLU A 62 6.70 0.93 -19.87
N ASN A 63 7.45 1.17 -20.95
CA ASN A 63 8.85 0.81 -21.02
C ASN A 63 9.61 1.57 -19.92
N ASN A 64 10.40 0.86 -19.10
CA ASN A 64 11.15 1.39 -17.95
C ASN A 64 10.32 1.70 -16.70
N LEU A 65 9.25 0.93 -16.43
CA LEU A 65 8.48 1.01 -15.17
C LEU A 65 9.37 1.08 -13.92
N SER A 66 10.38 0.21 -13.79
CA SER A 66 11.15 0.12 -12.55
C SER A 66 12.01 1.37 -12.27
N PRO A 67 12.78 1.92 -13.24
CA PRO A 67 13.39 3.23 -13.10
C PRO A 67 12.41 4.37 -12.78
N MET A 68 11.26 4.42 -13.48
CA MET A 68 10.25 5.47 -13.26
C MET A 68 9.61 5.37 -11.87
N ALA A 69 9.27 4.16 -11.43
CA ALA A 69 8.75 3.89 -10.10
C ALA A 69 9.77 4.29 -9.03
N ALA A 70 11.04 3.97 -9.25
CA ALA A 70 12.11 4.33 -8.35
C ALA A 70 12.29 5.86 -8.26
N ASP A 71 12.25 6.59 -9.39
CA ASP A 71 12.28 8.05 -9.40
C ASP A 71 11.07 8.68 -8.71
N LEU A 72 9.88 8.11 -8.93
CA LEU A 72 8.68 8.52 -8.21
C LEU A 72 8.84 8.32 -6.70
N PHE A 73 9.32 7.15 -6.27
CA PHE A 73 9.51 6.91 -4.84
C PHE A 73 10.58 7.81 -4.24
N GLN A 74 11.65 8.13 -4.99
CA GLN A 74 12.63 9.14 -4.58
C GLN A 74 12.01 10.52 -4.37
N SER A 75 11.00 10.92 -5.17
CA SER A 75 10.30 12.18 -4.94
C SER A 75 9.34 12.10 -3.74
N LEU A 76 8.64 10.98 -3.58
CA LEU A 76 7.64 10.80 -2.51
C LEU A 76 8.27 10.63 -1.12
N ILE A 77 9.47 10.05 -1.02
CA ILE A 77 10.17 9.84 0.26
C ILE A 77 10.32 11.15 1.04
N PRO A 78 10.94 12.22 0.51
CA PRO A 78 11.04 13.49 1.22
C PRO A 78 9.70 14.24 1.28
N GLU A 79 8.83 14.11 0.27
CA GLU A 79 7.53 14.80 0.22
C GLU A 79 6.60 14.35 1.35
N HIS A 80 6.58 13.05 1.64
CA HIS A 80 5.68 12.46 2.62
C HIS A 80 6.41 11.91 3.86
N ASN A 81 7.72 12.12 3.99
CA ASN A 81 8.53 11.53 5.05
C ASN A 81 8.35 10.00 5.13
N LEU A 82 8.48 9.33 3.98
CA LEU A 82 8.24 7.89 3.90
C LEU A 82 9.36 7.11 4.55
N VAL A 83 8.99 6.12 5.35
CA VAL A 83 9.95 5.28 6.10
C VAL A 83 9.86 3.80 5.73
N GLY A 84 8.77 3.37 5.09
CA GLY A 84 8.64 2.00 4.61
C GLY A 84 7.40 1.77 3.75
N PHE A 85 7.29 0.56 3.24
CA PHE A 85 6.26 0.15 2.29
C PHE A 85 5.37 -0.98 2.81
N VAL A 86 4.09 -0.93 2.46
CA VAL A 86 3.11 -2.00 2.70
C VAL A 86 2.55 -2.46 1.35
N PHE A 87 2.89 -3.68 0.93
CA PHE A 87 2.39 -4.24 -0.32
C PHE A 87 1.11 -5.05 -0.08
N GLY A 88 0.03 -4.62 -0.72
CA GLY A 88 -1.23 -5.33 -0.81
C GLY A 88 -1.08 -6.65 -1.56
N THR A 89 -1.64 -7.70 -0.99
CA THR A 89 -1.65 -9.04 -1.56
C THR A 89 -2.91 -9.78 -1.14
N ASN A 90 -3.23 -10.88 -1.82
CA ASN A 90 -4.29 -11.81 -1.42
C ASN A 90 -3.81 -12.74 -0.28
N TYR A 91 -3.01 -12.22 0.66
CA TYR A 91 -2.43 -13.00 1.74
C TYR A 91 -3.55 -13.37 2.71
N GLY A 92 -4.22 -14.49 2.41
CA GLY A 92 -5.22 -15.06 3.27
C GLY A 92 -4.61 -15.41 4.63
N ARG A 93 -5.47 -15.50 5.65
CA ARG A 93 -5.13 -15.96 7.02
C ARG A 93 -4.46 -17.34 7.09
N GLU A 94 -4.35 -18.05 5.97
CA GLU A 94 -3.55 -19.26 5.82
C GLU A 94 -2.23 -18.92 5.14
N ASP A 95 -1.12 -19.13 5.84
CA ASP A 95 0.28 -18.88 5.49
C ASP A 95 0.79 -19.52 4.16
N SER A 96 -0.09 -20.03 3.30
CA SER A 96 0.26 -20.91 2.18
C SER A 96 0.15 -20.29 0.80
N ARG A 97 -0.47 -19.10 0.63
CA ARG A 97 -0.57 -18.49 -0.69
C ARG A 97 0.68 -17.68 -1.03
N PRO A 98 1.45 -18.09 -2.06
CA PRO A 98 2.63 -17.33 -2.46
C PRO A 98 2.22 -15.94 -2.92
N VAL A 99 3.03 -14.94 -2.56
CA VAL A 99 2.94 -13.58 -3.10
C VAL A 99 2.83 -13.69 -4.62
N ASN A 100 1.92 -12.93 -5.23
CA ASN A 100 1.77 -12.90 -6.68
C ASN A 100 3.16 -12.69 -7.34
N ALA A 101 3.50 -13.55 -8.29
CA ALA A 101 4.77 -13.50 -9.02
C ALA A 101 5.04 -12.10 -9.59
N GLN A 102 4.00 -11.38 -10.03
CA GLN A 102 4.13 -10.02 -10.56
C GLN A 102 4.54 -9.01 -9.49
N THR A 103 3.95 -9.08 -8.29
CA THR A 103 4.35 -8.23 -7.15
C THR A 103 5.79 -8.50 -6.78
N LYS A 104 6.21 -9.77 -6.78
CA LYS A 104 7.59 -10.15 -6.50
C LYS A 104 8.57 -9.59 -7.55
N ILE A 105 8.26 -9.77 -8.84
CA ILE A 105 9.08 -9.22 -9.94
C ILE A 105 9.20 -7.70 -9.81
N PHE A 106 8.09 -7.00 -9.53
CA PHE A 106 8.11 -5.55 -9.34
C PHE A 106 9.03 -5.14 -8.18
N ILE A 107 8.94 -5.81 -7.03
CA ILE A 107 9.81 -5.54 -5.87
C ILE A 107 11.28 -5.83 -6.19
N ASP A 108 11.56 -6.94 -6.86
CA ASP A 108 12.92 -7.34 -7.23
C ASP A 108 13.54 -6.32 -8.19
N ASP A 109 12.80 -5.90 -9.21
CA ASP A 109 13.26 -4.89 -10.18
C ASP A 109 13.41 -3.51 -9.55
N LEU A 110 12.52 -3.14 -8.63
CA LEU A 110 12.65 -1.90 -7.86
C LEU A 110 13.90 -1.94 -6.97
N CYS A 111 14.20 -3.08 -6.33
CA CYS A 111 15.41 -3.26 -5.53
C CYS A 111 16.68 -3.16 -6.38
N LYS A 112 16.70 -3.71 -7.60
CA LYS A 112 17.84 -3.61 -8.52
C LYS A 112 18.21 -2.17 -8.89
N THR A 113 17.28 -1.22 -8.76
CA THR A 113 17.59 0.20 -9.02
C THR A 113 18.52 0.83 -7.99
N GLY A 114 18.65 0.25 -6.79
CA GLY A 114 19.42 0.83 -5.67
C GLY A 114 18.81 2.09 -5.04
N LYS A 115 17.86 2.76 -5.70
CA LYS A 115 17.30 4.05 -5.23
C LYS A 115 16.50 3.90 -3.94
N VAL A 116 15.81 2.77 -3.75
CA VAL A 116 15.02 2.49 -2.53
C VAL A 116 15.81 1.67 -1.50
N GLU A 117 17.14 1.73 -1.54
CA GLU A 117 17.98 1.07 -0.53
C GLU A 117 17.76 1.68 0.86
N GLY A 118 17.94 0.87 1.92
CA GLY A 118 17.70 1.29 3.31
C GLY A 118 16.23 1.21 3.76
N LEU A 119 15.25 1.28 2.85
CA LEU A 119 13.84 1.12 3.20
C LEU A 119 13.47 -0.33 3.50
N LYS A 120 12.46 -0.49 4.36
CA LYS A 120 11.87 -1.78 4.73
C LYS A 120 10.51 -1.92 4.07
N TYR A 121 10.07 -3.16 3.86
CA TYR A 121 8.71 -3.44 3.41
C TYR A 121 8.11 -4.67 4.08
N THR A 122 6.78 -4.69 4.12
CA THR A 122 5.96 -5.84 4.53
C THR A 122 4.85 -6.08 3.52
N PHE A 123 4.19 -7.23 3.65
CA PHE A 123 2.94 -7.53 2.97
C PHE A 123 1.74 -7.32 3.91
N TRP A 124 0.59 -7.00 3.35
CA TRP A 124 -0.67 -7.03 4.09
C TRP A 124 -1.83 -7.48 3.20
N ASP A 125 -2.85 -8.06 3.83
CA ASP A 125 -4.05 -8.49 3.13
C ASP A 125 -4.88 -7.28 2.69
N ARG A 126 -5.43 -7.34 1.47
CA ARG A 126 -6.28 -6.27 0.94
C ARG A 126 -7.62 -6.12 1.66
N GLY A 127 -8.05 -7.09 2.48
CA GLY A 127 -9.37 -7.13 3.12
C GLY A 127 -10.52 -7.47 2.16
N ILE A 128 -10.48 -6.99 0.91
CA ILE A 128 -11.40 -7.33 -0.17
C ILE A 128 -10.94 -8.63 -0.85
N THR A 129 -11.06 -9.74 -0.14
CA THR A 129 -10.43 -11.01 -0.53
C THR A 129 -11.35 -11.97 -1.28
N SER A 130 -12.66 -11.75 -1.24
CA SER A 130 -13.63 -12.60 -1.95
C SER A 130 -14.09 -11.94 -3.25
N LYS A 131 -14.31 -12.78 -4.29
CA LYS A 131 -14.90 -12.34 -5.56
C LYS A 131 -16.25 -11.64 -5.36
N ASN A 132 -16.99 -12.03 -4.32
CA ASN A 132 -18.28 -11.41 -3.99
C ASN A 132 -18.10 -10.00 -3.41
N ALA A 133 -17.14 -9.80 -2.50
CA ALA A 133 -16.86 -8.47 -1.95
C ALA A 133 -16.32 -7.52 -3.03
N GLU A 134 -15.44 -8.02 -3.90
CA GLU A 134 -14.96 -7.27 -5.06
C GLU A 134 -16.10 -6.93 -6.03
N PHE A 135 -17.00 -7.89 -6.31
CA PHE A 135 -18.19 -7.66 -7.12
C PHE A 135 -19.10 -6.58 -6.52
N VAL A 136 -19.40 -6.64 -5.23
CA VAL A 136 -20.24 -5.63 -4.55
C VAL A 136 -19.60 -4.24 -4.63
N LEU A 137 -18.29 -4.13 -4.36
CA LEU A 137 -17.58 -2.85 -4.50
C LEU A 137 -17.65 -2.34 -5.93
N LYS A 138 -17.43 -3.22 -6.92
CA LYS A 138 -17.53 -2.87 -8.33
C LYS A 138 -18.94 -2.37 -8.68
N GLN A 139 -20.00 -3.05 -8.24
CA GLN A 139 -21.38 -2.61 -8.47
C GLN A 139 -21.67 -1.23 -7.86
N HIS A 140 -21.19 -0.97 -6.64
CA HIS A 140 -21.32 0.36 -6.03
C HIS A 140 -20.56 1.44 -6.82
N LEU A 141 -19.36 1.13 -7.31
CA LEU A 141 -18.62 2.06 -8.16
C LEU A 141 -19.34 2.33 -9.48
N GLU A 142 -19.85 1.29 -10.15
CA GLU A 142 -20.63 1.43 -11.38
C GLU A 142 -21.87 2.30 -11.16
N PHE A 143 -22.64 2.04 -10.09
CA PHE A 143 -23.78 2.85 -9.70
C PHE A 143 -23.41 4.32 -9.50
N LEU A 144 -22.31 4.63 -8.79
CA LEU A 144 -21.86 6.00 -8.60
C LEU A 144 -21.47 6.65 -9.92
N LEU A 145 -20.71 5.96 -10.77
CA LEU A 145 -20.25 6.53 -12.05
C LEU A 145 -21.42 6.86 -12.98
N GLU A 146 -22.43 5.97 -13.06
CA GLU A 146 -23.64 6.19 -13.84
C GLU A 146 -24.44 7.40 -13.33
N ASN A 147 -24.65 7.48 -12.01
CA ASN A 147 -25.45 8.57 -11.43
C ASN A 147 -24.76 9.94 -11.49
N PHE A 148 -23.42 9.97 -11.55
CA PHE A 148 -22.63 11.19 -11.63
C PHE A 148 -22.10 11.49 -13.05
N ASN A 149 -22.53 10.74 -14.08
CA ASN A 149 -22.06 10.86 -15.47
C ASN A 149 -20.52 10.84 -15.61
N LEU A 150 -19.87 10.00 -14.81
CA LEU A 150 -18.42 9.87 -14.80
C LEU A 150 -17.95 8.79 -15.81
N PRO A 151 -16.73 8.89 -16.36
CA PRO A 151 -16.22 7.91 -17.31
C PRO A 151 -16.14 6.50 -16.71
N GLN A 152 -16.68 5.50 -17.41
CA GLN A 152 -16.65 4.10 -16.95
C GLN A 152 -15.24 3.56 -16.75
N SER A 153 -14.26 4.10 -17.47
CA SER A 153 -12.83 3.79 -17.29
C SER A 153 -12.33 4.11 -15.87
N MET A 154 -12.99 5.01 -15.13
CA MET A 154 -12.68 5.29 -13.74
C MET A 154 -13.03 4.13 -12.80
N SER A 155 -13.98 3.24 -13.12
CA SER A 155 -14.38 2.14 -12.24
C SER A 155 -13.19 1.24 -11.88
N LYS A 156 -12.42 0.84 -12.90
CA LYS A 156 -11.25 -0.03 -12.72
C LYS A 156 -10.14 0.67 -11.96
N THR A 157 -9.81 1.90 -12.36
CA THR A 157 -8.77 2.69 -11.70
C THR A 157 -9.11 2.98 -10.23
N THR A 158 -10.39 3.27 -9.95
CA THR A 158 -10.87 3.50 -8.57
C THR A 158 -10.83 2.22 -7.76
N LEU A 159 -11.22 1.08 -8.33
CA LEU A 159 -11.14 -0.22 -7.66
C LEU A 159 -9.69 -0.57 -7.26
N GLU A 160 -8.73 -0.38 -8.18
CA GLU A 160 -7.31 -0.64 -7.92
C GLU A 160 -6.74 0.32 -6.86
N LYS A 161 -7.14 1.60 -6.88
CA LYS A 161 -6.79 2.56 -5.81
C LYS A 161 -7.34 2.13 -4.44
N CYS A 162 -8.58 1.65 -4.39
CA CYS A 162 -9.18 1.12 -3.17
C CYS A 162 -8.38 -0.05 -2.59
N GLN A 163 -7.76 -0.90 -3.42
CA GLN A 163 -6.97 -2.03 -2.94
C GLN A 163 -5.70 -1.60 -2.21
N ALA A 164 -4.97 -0.62 -2.74
CA ALA A 164 -3.78 -0.06 -2.08
C ALA A 164 -4.14 0.62 -0.75
N VAL A 165 -5.24 1.38 -0.73
CA VAL A 165 -5.78 2.00 0.49
C VAL A 165 -6.19 0.95 1.52
N SER A 166 -6.92 -0.09 1.10
CA SER A 166 -7.43 -1.12 2.01
C SER A 166 -6.30 -1.93 2.66
N ALA A 167 -5.27 -2.28 1.88
CA ALA A 167 -4.10 -2.97 2.42
C ALA A 167 -3.35 -2.10 3.45
N LEU A 168 -3.14 -0.81 3.14
CA LEU A 168 -2.46 0.09 4.07
C LEU A 168 -3.31 0.34 5.33
N GLN A 169 -4.60 0.63 5.16
CA GLN A 169 -5.51 0.89 6.27
C GLN A 169 -5.59 -0.32 7.20
N GLY A 170 -5.73 -1.54 6.65
CA GLY A 170 -5.77 -2.74 7.47
C GLY A 170 -4.51 -2.94 8.31
N TYR A 171 -3.34 -2.59 7.77
CA TYR A 171 -2.08 -2.63 8.53
C TYR A 171 -2.05 -1.57 9.64
N LEU A 172 -2.46 -0.34 9.33
CA LEU A 172 -2.54 0.75 10.31
C LEU A 172 -3.52 0.43 11.44
N ASP A 173 -4.70 -0.11 11.13
CA ASP A 173 -5.72 -0.46 12.14
C ASP A 173 -5.19 -1.48 13.14
N VAL A 174 -4.53 -2.53 12.65
CA VAL A 174 -3.97 -3.57 13.51
C VAL A 174 -2.80 -3.04 14.33
N THR A 175 -1.88 -2.28 13.73
CA THR A 175 -0.72 -1.75 14.46
C THR A 175 -1.10 -0.69 15.49
N ASN A 176 -2.07 0.19 15.21
CA ASN A 176 -2.61 1.11 16.20
C ASN A 176 -3.33 0.38 17.33
N LYS A 177 -4.06 -0.70 17.03
CA LYS A 177 -4.65 -1.55 18.06
C LYS A 177 -3.59 -2.20 18.95
N MET A 178 -2.53 -2.75 18.36
CA MET A 178 -1.40 -3.32 19.10
C MET A 178 -0.72 -2.29 20.00
N VAL A 179 -0.56 -1.04 19.53
CA VAL A 179 -0.03 0.04 20.38
C VAL A 179 -0.99 0.34 21.53
N ASN A 180 -2.31 0.37 21.33
CA ASN A 180 -3.22 0.64 22.44
C ASN A 180 -3.22 -0.50 23.48
N GLU A 181 -3.21 -1.76 23.04
CA GLU A 181 -3.19 -2.94 23.91
C GLU A 181 -1.84 -3.14 24.64
N ASP A 182 -0.72 -2.65 24.08
CA ASP A 182 0.60 -2.68 24.73
C ASP A 182 0.71 -1.69 25.92
N TRP A 183 -0.25 -0.77 26.09
CA TRP A 183 -0.24 0.30 27.12
C TRP A 183 -1.32 0.13 28.20
N ASP A 184 -2.17 -0.89 28.09
CA ASP A 184 -3.14 -1.33 29.11
C ASP A 184 -2.54 -2.43 30.01
#